data_AF-A0A537C456-F1
#
_entry.id   AF-A0A537C456-F1
#
_cell.length_a   1.000
_cell.length_b   1.000
_cell.length_c   1.000
_cell.angle_alpha   90.00
_cell.angle_beta   90.00
_cell.angle_gamma   90.00
#
_symmetry.space_group_name_H-M   'P 1'
#
loop_
_entity.id
_entity.type
_entity.pdbx_description
1 polymer ?
#
loop_
_entity_poly.entity_id
_entity_poly.type
_entity_poly.pdbx_seq_one_letter_code
_entity_poly.pdbx_strand_id
1 'polypeptide(L)'
;MLLDWFSRKDVDEFADSIVAELLQHFPQAGLDVSTKKTAERAMKKLDRMLLRISRFAAEHRPNLYQKACFGNRVKWALKEAGYPAPFVEVCTHEFITQMTLRSAPPRSRSRPIK
;
A
#
# COMPACT_ATOMS: atom_id res chain seq x y z
N MET A 1 -13.67 -17.55 19.32
CA MET A 1 -14.58 -16.41 19.02
C MET A 1 -13.95 -15.59 17.90
N LEU A 2 -14.75 -15.20 16.91
CA LEU A 2 -14.31 -14.82 15.55
C LEU A 2 -13.71 -13.39 15.41
N LEU A 3 -13.28 -12.74 16.49
CA LEU A 3 -12.92 -11.31 16.50
C LEU A 3 -11.42 -11.01 16.75
N ASP A 4 -10.61 -12.00 17.10
CA ASP A 4 -9.19 -11.76 17.50
C ASP A 4 -8.14 -12.04 16.40
N TRP A 5 -8.53 -12.40 15.18
CA TRP A 5 -7.56 -13.03 14.27
C TRP A 5 -6.70 -12.07 13.43
N PHE A 6 -6.85 -10.75 13.58
CA PHE A 6 -6.03 -9.78 12.85
C PHE A 6 -5.93 -8.43 13.58
N SER A 7 -4.77 -8.16 14.16
CA SER A 7 -4.53 -7.02 15.04
C SER A 7 -4.10 -5.78 14.25
N ARG A 8 -4.31 -4.60 14.86
CA ARG A 8 -3.64 -3.37 14.41
C ARG A 8 -2.13 -3.56 14.31
N LYS A 9 -1.53 -4.37 15.20
CA LYS A 9 -0.11 -4.65 15.19
C LYS A 9 0.35 -5.26 13.85
N ASP A 10 -0.43 -6.20 13.30
CA ASP A 10 -0.11 -6.84 12.02
C ASP A 10 -0.17 -5.84 10.85
N VAL A 11 -1.09 -4.87 10.92
CA VAL A 11 -1.20 -3.78 9.95
C VAL A 11 0.00 -2.83 10.03
N ASP A 12 0.40 -2.46 11.25
CA ASP A 12 1.52 -1.56 11.49
C ASP A 12 2.85 -2.23 11.06
N GLU A 13 3.06 -3.51 11.40
CA GLU A 13 4.22 -4.30 10.95
C GLU A 13 4.25 -4.47 9.42
N PHE A 14 3.09 -4.72 8.81
CA PHE A 14 2.99 -4.80 7.36
C PHE A 14 3.33 -3.46 6.69
N ALA A 15 2.79 -2.36 7.20
CA ALA A 15 3.09 -1.01 6.73
C ALA A 15 4.59 -0.71 6.81
N ASP A 16 5.21 -1.01 7.95
CA ASP A 16 6.65 -0.83 8.15
C ASP A 16 7.48 -1.65 7.16
N SER A 17 7.05 -2.88 6.85
CA SER A 17 7.72 -3.71 5.84
C SER A 17 7.63 -3.14 4.42
N ILE A 18 6.52 -2.50 4.05
CA ILE A 18 6.32 -1.87 2.74
C ILE A 18 7.15 -0.58 2.66
N VAL A 19 7.14 0.22 3.73
CA VAL A 19 7.96 1.43 3.85
C VAL A 19 9.44 1.06 3.73
N ALA A 20 9.92 0.06 4.47
CA ALA A 20 11.33 -0.34 4.42
C ALA A 20 11.77 -0.74 3.00
N GLU A 21 10.94 -1.51 2.28
CA GLU A 21 11.20 -1.87 0.88
C GLU A 21 11.23 -0.63 -0.03
N LEU A 22 10.30 0.31 0.18
CA LEU A 22 10.23 1.55 -0.56
C LEU A 22 11.50 2.39 -0.32
N LEU A 23 11.90 2.60 0.93
CA LEU A 23 13.10 3.37 1.29
C LEU A 23 14.38 2.75 0.70
N GLN A 24 14.49 1.43 0.73
CA GLN A 24 15.63 0.71 0.16
C GLN A 24 15.73 0.87 -1.35
N HIS A 25 14.60 1.03 -2.03
CA HIS A 25 14.54 0.99 -3.49
C HIS A 25 14.37 2.36 -4.12
N PHE A 26 13.86 3.32 -3.37
CA PHE A 26 13.52 4.65 -3.83
C PHE A 26 14.20 5.73 -3.00
N PRO A 27 15.53 5.81 -2.94
CA PRO A 27 16.21 6.77 -2.06
C PRO A 27 15.78 8.21 -2.34
N GLN A 28 15.68 9.02 -1.29
CA GLN A 28 15.29 10.45 -1.35
C GLN A 28 16.17 11.30 -2.28
N ALA A 29 17.41 10.88 -2.53
CA ALA A 29 18.33 11.51 -3.49
C ALA A 29 17.85 11.39 -4.95
N GLY A 30 16.71 10.73 -5.17
CA GLY A 30 16.12 10.44 -6.46
C GLY A 30 16.46 9.02 -6.90
N LEU A 31 15.51 8.38 -7.58
CA LEU A 31 15.89 7.27 -8.44
C LEU A 31 16.64 7.82 -9.63
N ASP A 32 17.75 7.17 -9.96
CA ASP A 32 18.32 7.29 -11.29
C ASP A 32 17.42 6.59 -12.33
N VAL A 33 16.41 7.31 -12.82
CA VAL A 33 15.57 6.93 -13.97
C VAL A 33 16.15 7.42 -15.30
N SER A 34 17.45 7.76 -15.35
CA SER A 34 18.10 8.24 -16.59
C SER A 34 18.04 7.23 -17.73
N THR A 35 17.90 5.93 -17.43
CA THR A 35 17.79 4.88 -18.43
C THR A 35 16.43 4.18 -18.39
N LYS A 36 15.94 3.75 -19.55
CA LYS A 36 14.73 2.92 -19.66
C LYS A 36 14.80 1.69 -18.75
N LYS A 37 15.97 1.05 -18.66
CA LYS A 37 16.19 -0.17 -17.86
C LYS A 37 16.10 0.10 -16.35
N THR A 38 16.56 1.24 -15.86
CA THR A 38 16.46 1.60 -14.45
C THR A 38 15.03 2.00 -14.08
N ALA A 39 14.34 2.73 -14.96
CA ALA A 39 12.92 3.04 -14.81
C ALA A 39 12.03 1.78 -14.81
N GLU A 40 12.25 0.83 -15.72
CA GLU A 40 11.54 -0.45 -15.74
C GLU A 40 11.76 -1.27 -14.47
N ARG A 41 12.99 -1.29 -13.94
CA ARG A 41 13.32 -1.96 -12.67
C ARG A 41 12.61 -1.31 -11.50
N ALA A 42 12.53 0.02 -11.48
CA ALA A 42 11.78 0.77 -10.48
C ALA A 42 10.30 0.40 -10.51
N MET A 43 9.69 0.46 -11.68
CA MET A 43 8.27 0.14 -11.86
C MET A 43 7.98 -1.29 -11.42
N LYS A 44 8.83 -2.25 -11.81
CA LYS A 44 8.68 -3.65 -11.40
C LYS A 44 8.76 -3.85 -9.88
N LYS A 45 9.52 -3.02 -9.17
CA LYS A 45 9.57 -3.04 -7.69
C LYS A 45 8.30 -2.44 -7.09
N LEU A 46 7.83 -1.32 -7.64
CA LEU A 46 6.55 -0.73 -7.25
C LEU A 46 5.39 -1.73 -7.44
N ASP A 47 5.33 -2.39 -8.59
CA ASP A 47 4.32 -3.42 -8.89
C ASP A 47 4.35 -4.57 -7.88
N ARG A 48 5.54 -4.99 -7.45
CA ARG A 48 5.69 -6.02 -6.42
C ARG A 48 5.13 -5.55 -5.07
N MET A 49 5.40 -4.30 -4.67
CA MET A 49 4.85 -3.74 -3.45
C MET A 49 3.32 -3.64 -3.52
N LEU A 50 2.76 -3.16 -4.64
CA LEU A 50 1.30 -3.10 -4.86
C LEU A 50 0.67 -4.50 -4.84
N LEU A 51 1.34 -5.52 -5.39
CA LEU A 51 0.89 -6.90 -5.33
C LEU A 51 0.89 -7.44 -3.89
N ARG A 52 1.90 -7.12 -3.07
CA ARG A 52 1.94 -7.48 -1.65
C ARG A 52 0.77 -6.85 -0.90
N ILE A 53 0.53 -5.55 -1.11
CA ILE A 53 -0.64 -4.84 -0.54
C ILE A 53 -1.95 -5.50 -0.95
N SER A 54 -2.05 -5.91 -2.22
CA SER A 54 -3.24 -6.58 -2.75
C SER A 54 -3.51 -7.92 -2.08
N ARG A 55 -2.46 -8.74 -1.90
CA ARG A 55 -2.56 -10.06 -1.26
C ARG A 55 -2.96 -9.91 0.20
N PHE A 56 -2.30 -9.02 0.91
CA PHE A 56 -2.61 -8.69 2.30
C PHE A 56 -4.07 -8.25 2.46
N ALA A 57 -4.55 -7.38 1.57
CA ALA A 57 -5.93 -6.90 1.59
C ALA A 57 -6.95 -8.02 1.31
N ALA A 58 -6.63 -8.96 0.41
CA ALA A 58 -7.51 -10.08 0.07
C ALA A 58 -7.57 -11.13 1.20
N GLU A 59 -6.45 -11.38 1.86
CA GLU A 59 -6.30 -12.36 2.94
C GLU A 59 -6.91 -11.86 4.25
N HIS A 60 -6.54 -10.67 4.69
CA HIS A 60 -6.93 -10.15 6.01
C HIS A 60 -8.19 -9.28 6.01
N ARG A 61 -8.63 -8.80 4.82
CA ARG A 61 -9.80 -7.93 4.64
C ARG A 61 -9.86 -6.77 5.66
N PRO A 62 -8.84 -5.89 5.68
CA PRO A 62 -8.74 -4.84 6.68
C PRO A 62 -9.97 -3.93 6.69
N ASN A 63 -10.45 -3.59 7.89
CA ASN A 63 -11.54 -2.64 8.06
C ASN A 63 -11.09 -1.19 7.79
N LEU A 64 -12.03 -0.23 7.82
CA LEU A 64 -11.74 1.18 7.53
C LEU A 64 -10.67 1.76 8.46
N TYR A 65 -10.74 1.44 9.75
CA TYR A 65 -9.78 1.91 10.75
C TYR A 65 -8.38 1.38 10.46
N GLN A 66 -8.24 0.09 10.16
CA GLN A 66 -6.98 -0.54 9.81
C GLN A 66 -6.36 0.06 8.54
N LYS A 67 -7.17 0.33 7.52
CA LYS A 67 -6.72 1.03 6.30
C LYS A 67 -6.19 2.44 6.61
N ALA A 68 -6.85 3.16 7.51
CA ALA A 68 -6.41 4.48 7.94
C ALA A 68 -5.09 4.42 8.74
N CYS A 69 -4.92 3.42 9.62
CA CYS A 69 -3.66 3.17 10.33
C CYS A 69 -2.52 2.90 9.35
N PHE A 70 -2.71 1.98 8.40
CA PHE A 70 -1.74 1.70 7.34
C PHE A 70 -1.36 2.97 6.57
N GLY A 71 -2.36 3.74 6.12
CA GLY A 71 -2.16 4.98 5.39
C GLY A 71 -1.37 6.02 6.18
N ASN A 72 -1.71 6.21 7.46
CA ASN A 72 -1.01 7.13 8.34
C ASN A 72 0.44 6.70 8.57
N ARG A 73 0.68 5.40 8.78
CA ARG A 73 2.03 4.86 9.00
C ARG A 73 2.93 5.10 7.78
N VAL A 74 2.43 4.78 6.58
CA VAL A 74 3.12 5.07 5.31
C VAL A 74 3.39 6.57 5.16
N LYS A 75 2.36 7.41 5.35
CA LYS A 75 2.48 8.87 5.20
C LYS A 75 3.56 9.46 6.10
N TRP A 76 3.57 9.09 7.38
CA TRP A 76 4.54 9.62 8.33
C TRP A 76 5.95 9.12 8.05
N ALA A 77 6.12 7.84 7.75
CA ALA A 77 7.44 7.31 7.47
C ALA A 77 8.08 7.94 6.21
N LEU A 78 7.29 8.22 5.16
CA LEU A 78 7.79 8.93 3.99
C LEU A 78 8.11 10.41 4.30
N LYS A 79 7.35 11.07 5.17
CA LYS A 79 7.68 12.43 5.61
C LYS A 79 8.97 12.47 6.42
N GLU A 80 9.13 11.57 7.37
CA GLU A 80 10.32 11.44 8.22
C GLU A 80 11.57 11.08 7.41
N ALA A 81 11.40 10.29 6.35
CA ALA A 81 12.46 9.98 5.40
C ALA A 81 12.79 11.11 4.40
N GLY A 82 12.14 12.28 4.51
CA GLY A 82 12.50 13.48 3.73
C GLY A 82 11.89 13.55 2.33
N TYR A 83 10.87 12.74 2.01
CA TYR A 83 10.27 12.79 0.67
C TYR A 83 9.46 14.07 0.42
N PRO A 84 9.41 14.57 -0.83
CA PRO A 84 8.58 15.71 -1.19
C PRO A 84 7.10 15.47 -0.86
N ALA A 85 6.41 16.46 -0.30
CA ALA A 85 5.00 16.33 0.09
C ALA A 85 4.07 15.82 -1.04
N PRO A 86 4.20 16.27 -2.31
CA PRO A 86 3.38 15.73 -3.40
C PRO A 86 3.62 14.24 -3.65
N PHE A 87 4.87 13.77 -3.50
CA PHE A 87 5.20 12.35 -3.65
C PHE A 87 4.58 11.54 -2.51
N VAL A 88 4.70 12.02 -1.27
CA VAL A 88 4.09 11.37 -0.09
C VAL A 88 2.59 11.18 -0.29
N GLU A 89 1.89 12.22 -0.74
CA GLU A 89 0.44 12.19 -0.94
C GLU A 89 0.02 11.19 -2.01
N VAL A 90 0.64 11.24 -3.19
CA VAL A 90 0.32 10.33 -4.30
C VAL A 90 0.64 8.88 -3.93
N CYS A 91 1.80 8.62 -3.35
CA CYS A 91 2.21 7.27 -2.97
C CYS A 91 1.29 6.67 -1.90
N THR A 92 0.98 7.46 -0.86
CA THR A 92 0.06 7.03 0.20
C THR A 92 -1.33 6.74 -0.36
N HIS A 93 -1.84 7.62 -1.22
CA HIS A 93 -3.14 7.45 -1.85
C HIS A 93 -3.21 6.17 -2.69
N GLU A 94 -2.19 5.90 -3.50
CA GLU A 94 -2.14 4.71 -4.35
C GLU A 94 -2.13 3.43 -3.52
N PHE A 95 -1.34 3.38 -2.44
CA PHE A 95 -1.27 2.22 -1.57
C PHE A 95 -2.59 1.94 -0.86
N ILE A 96 -3.27 2.98 -0.35
CA ILE A 96 -4.61 2.85 0.27
C ILE A 96 -5.64 2.43 -0.77
N THR A 97 -5.57 2.98 -1.99
CA THR A 97 -6.48 2.65 -3.09
C THR A 97 -6.37 1.17 -3.43
N GLN A 98 -5.15 0.68 -3.62
CA GLN A 98 -4.92 -0.74 -3.91
C GLN A 98 -5.43 -1.65 -2.78
N MET A 99 -5.15 -1.29 -1.52
CA MET A 99 -5.67 -2.02 -0.36
C MET A 99 -7.20 -2.03 -0.33
N THR A 100 -7.84 -0.92 -0.70
CA THR A 100 -9.29 -0.78 -0.69
C THR A 100 -9.96 -1.59 -1.80
N LEU A 101 -9.44 -1.50 -3.02
CA LEU A 101 -9.97 -2.22 -4.18
C LEU A 101 -9.95 -3.75 -4.00
N ARG A 102 -8.93 -4.27 -3.30
CA ARG A 102 -8.72 -5.72 -3.14
C ARG A 102 -9.35 -6.32 -1.89
N SER A 103 -9.78 -5.48 -0.94
CA SER A 103 -10.55 -5.90 0.23
C SER A 103 -12.06 -5.74 0.06
N ALA A 104 -12.52 -5.08 -1.01
CA ALA A 104 -13.94 -4.90 -1.29
C ALA A 104 -14.62 -6.26 -1.55
N PRO A 105 -15.78 -6.54 -0.92
CA PRO A 105 -16.53 -7.75 -1.24
C PRO A 105 -16.97 -7.73 -2.71
N PRO A 106 -17.10 -8.90 -3.37
CA PRO A 106 -17.62 -8.95 -4.73
C PRO A 106 -18.99 -8.27 -4.75
N ARG A 107 -19.17 -7.25 -5.60
CA ARG A 107 -20.48 -6.64 -5.81
C ARG A 107 -21.41 -7.74 -6.31
N SER A 108 -22.36 -8.14 -5.46
CA SER A 108 -23.50 -8.93 -5.91
C SER A 108 -24.19 -8.14 -7.01
N ARG A 109 -24.08 -8.61 -8.27
CA ARG A 109 -24.91 -8.10 -9.36
C ARG A 109 -26.33 -8.57 -9.09
N SER A 110 -27.11 -7.77 -8.37
CA SER A 110 -28.55 -7.92 -8.29
C SER A 110 -29.10 -7.95 -9.73
N ARG A 111 -29.58 -9.12 -10.18
CA ARG A 111 -30.28 -9.24 -11.47
C ARG A 111 -31.51 -8.32 -11.43
N PRO A 112 -31.81 -7.58 -12.50
CA PRO A 112 -33.10 -6.90 -12.60
C PRO A 112 -34.20 -7.97 -12.59
N ILE A 113 -35.13 -7.82 -11.66
CA ILE A 113 -36.39 -8.58 -11.64
C ILE A 113 -37.16 -8.14 -12.89
N LYS A 114 -37.53 -9.11 -13.72
CA LYS A 114 -38.37 -8.90 -14.92
C LYS A 114 -39.79 -8.57 -14.52
#